data_AF-A0A3M0YU02-F1
#
_entry.id   AF-A0A3M0YU02-F1
#
_cell.length_a   1.000
_cell.length_b   1.000
_cell.length_c   1.000
_cell.angle_alpha   90.00
_cell.angle_beta   90.00
_cell.angle_gamma   90.00
#
_symmetry.space_group_name_H-M   'P 1'
#
loop_
_entity.id
_entity.type
_entity.pdbx_description
1 polymer ?
#
loop_
_entity_poly.entity_id
_entity_poly.type
_entity_poly.pdbx_seq_one_letter_code
_entity_poly.pdbx_strand_id
1 'polypeptide(L)'
;MNPYAVSTWYPDIGSYSFPTVFLRLSRQHVEAIFNQDPEQPAAKDLIARCDYIIDHLPGSCFLHADTVAPDDAPAFKASEGAVHYGITAFTYLATSRKVHTALRQGETCRIGLRPYRRMDHSREFRLFIHNRRLFAMSQRFLKKHHPRLQRRAAEIWEQAQNFVNDIAPLLPLETLCVDVYLTSTVHFMILDLNPWGPPTDALLLRHWEHDLDNPLGLLLVKKPNRISGDITVSF
;
A
#
# COMPACT_ATOMS: atom_id res chain seq x y z
N MET A 1 -3.67 -19.84 1.48
CA MET A 1 -2.67 -18.76 1.58
C MET A 1 -3.39 -17.48 1.20
N ASN A 2 -3.20 -16.37 1.92
CA ASN A 2 -3.91 -15.13 1.63
C ASN A 2 -3.36 -14.51 0.31
N PRO A 3 -4.13 -14.44 -0.79
CA PRO A 3 -3.62 -13.97 -2.08
C PRO A 3 -3.21 -12.49 -2.06
N TYR A 4 -3.68 -11.72 -1.08
CA TYR A 4 -3.36 -10.29 -0.94
C TYR A 4 -2.10 -10.04 -0.13
N ALA A 5 -1.60 -11.04 0.61
CA ALA A 5 -0.37 -10.91 1.39
C ALA A 5 0.83 -10.66 0.47
N VAL A 6 1.63 -9.66 0.78
CA VAL A 6 2.81 -9.28 -0.04
C VAL A 6 3.70 -10.47 -0.35
N SER A 7 4.05 -11.28 0.65
CA SER A 7 4.90 -12.47 0.50
C SER A 7 4.31 -13.56 -0.40
N THR A 8 3.00 -13.51 -0.67
CA THR A 8 2.31 -14.46 -1.56
C THR A 8 2.43 -14.05 -3.02
N TRP A 9 2.18 -12.78 -3.35
CA TRP A 9 2.26 -12.30 -4.73
C TRP A 9 3.66 -11.84 -5.15
N TYR A 10 4.52 -11.48 -4.19
CA TYR A 10 5.84 -10.92 -4.48
C TYR A 10 6.75 -11.82 -5.33
N PRO A 11 6.78 -13.16 -5.18
CA PRO A 11 7.59 -14.01 -6.05
C PRO A 11 7.26 -13.88 -7.55
N ASP A 12 6.00 -13.64 -7.89
CA ASP A 12 5.52 -13.61 -9.28
C ASP A 12 5.63 -12.22 -9.92
N ILE A 13 5.39 -11.15 -9.14
CA ILE A 13 5.32 -9.77 -9.65
C ILE A 13 6.24 -8.79 -8.91
N GLY A 14 7.18 -9.27 -8.10
CA GLY A 14 8.09 -8.44 -7.30
C GLY A 14 8.98 -7.52 -8.12
N SER A 15 9.24 -7.83 -9.40
CA SER A 15 9.95 -6.95 -10.34
C SER A 15 9.23 -5.62 -10.59
N TYR A 16 7.92 -5.56 -10.33
CA TYR A 16 7.10 -4.36 -10.44
C TYR A 16 6.92 -3.65 -9.08
N SER A 17 7.58 -4.10 -8.01
CA SER A 17 7.47 -3.51 -6.67
C SER A 17 8.84 -3.09 -6.14
N PHE A 18 8.89 -2.68 -4.87
CA PHE A 18 10.15 -2.42 -4.19
C PHE A 18 10.88 -3.74 -3.88
N PRO A 19 12.22 -3.79 -3.97
CA PRO A 19 12.96 -4.91 -3.43
C PRO A 19 12.60 -5.09 -1.95
N THR A 20 12.12 -6.28 -1.59
CA THR A 20 11.59 -6.58 -0.25
C THR A 20 12.22 -7.85 0.29
N VAL A 21 12.69 -7.79 1.54
CA VAL A 21 13.19 -8.93 2.29
C VAL A 21 12.14 -9.35 3.30
N PHE A 22 11.77 -10.63 3.29
CA PHE A 22 10.78 -11.19 4.20
C PHE A 22 11.44 -11.96 5.34
N LEU A 23 10.97 -11.71 6.56
CA LEU A 23 11.33 -12.49 7.74
C LEU A 23 10.11 -13.26 8.24
N ARG A 24 10.28 -14.56 8.44
CA ARG A 24 9.29 -15.39 9.14
C ARG A 24 9.41 -15.19 10.64
N LEU A 25 8.28 -14.93 11.29
CA LEU A 25 8.15 -14.84 12.74
C LEU A 25 7.97 -16.25 13.33
N SER A 26 8.74 -16.57 14.36
CA SER A 26 8.51 -17.74 15.20
C SER A 26 7.36 -17.46 16.17
N ARG A 27 6.84 -18.50 16.82
CA ARG A 27 5.86 -18.31 17.90
C ARG A 27 6.40 -17.40 19.02
N GLN A 28 7.68 -17.54 19.36
CA GLN A 28 8.33 -16.73 20.38
C GLN A 28 8.47 -15.26 19.94
N HIS A 29 8.72 -14.99 18.66
CA HIS A 29 8.72 -13.61 18.13
C HIS A 29 7.33 -12.97 18.29
N VAL A 30 6.28 -13.71 17.95
CA VAL A 30 4.90 -13.23 18.08
C VAL A 30 4.53 -12.97 19.54
N GLU A 31 4.91 -13.86 20.45
CA GLU A 31 4.70 -13.68 21.90
C GLU A 31 5.44 -12.42 22.42
N ALA A 32 6.69 -12.20 21.99
CA ALA A 32 7.45 -11.01 22.37
C ALA A 32 6.83 -9.70 21.84
N ILE A 33 6.32 -9.71 20.60
CA ILE A 33 5.57 -8.58 20.02
C ILE A 33 4.34 -8.26 20.89
N PHE A 34 3.55 -9.28 21.26
CA PHE A 34 2.36 -9.09 22.10
C PHE A 34 2.69 -8.59 23.50
N ASN A 35 3.79 -9.05 24.09
CA ASN A 35 4.28 -8.59 25.39
C ASN A 35 4.86 -7.16 25.34
N GLN A 36 5.16 -6.65 24.14
CA GLN A 36 5.79 -5.35 23.91
C GLN A 36 7.12 -5.17 24.66
N ASP A 37 7.83 -6.26 24.88
CA ASP A 37 9.03 -6.29 25.71
C ASP A 37 10.27 -6.51 24.83
N PRO A 38 11.05 -5.46 24.53
CA PRO A 38 12.24 -5.56 23.70
C PRO A 38 13.38 -6.34 24.38
N GLU A 39 13.31 -6.59 25.70
CA GLU A 39 14.36 -7.28 26.43
C GLU A 39 14.29 -8.81 26.30
N GLN A 40 13.15 -9.35 25.84
CA GLN A 40 12.98 -10.79 25.63
C GLN A 40 13.98 -11.30 24.58
N PRO A 41 14.57 -12.49 24.77
CA PRO A 41 15.54 -13.05 23.80
C PRO A 41 15.00 -13.10 22.37
N ALA A 42 13.72 -13.43 22.21
CA ALA A 42 13.04 -13.46 20.92
C ALA A 42 12.85 -12.06 20.30
N ALA A 43 12.61 -11.02 21.11
CA ALA A 43 12.59 -9.64 20.62
C ALA A 43 13.99 -9.21 20.17
N LYS A 44 15.03 -9.51 20.95
CA LYS A 44 16.43 -9.21 20.62
C LYS A 44 16.88 -9.88 19.32
N ASP A 45 16.52 -11.15 19.10
CA ASP A 45 16.76 -11.84 17.82
C ASP A 45 16.09 -11.11 16.66
N LEU A 46 14.80 -10.80 16.79
CA LEU A 46 14.04 -10.11 15.75
C LEU A 46 14.62 -8.72 15.45
N ILE A 47 15.00 -7.96 16.47
CA ILE A 47 15.64 -6.65 16.36
C ILE A 47 16.95 -6.78 15.57
N ALA A 48 17.84 -7.68 15.99
CA ALA A 48 19.14 -7.88 15.33
C ALA A 48 19.00 -8.31 13.86
N ARG A 49 18.01 -9.14 13.53
CA ARG A 49 17.70 -9.53 12.15
C ARG A 49 17.16 -8.37 11.32
N CYS A 50 16.35 -7.51 11.91
CA CYS A 50 15.89 -6.28 11.26
C CYS A 50 17.08 -5.33 11.02
N ASP A 51 17.96 -5.12 12.02
CA ASP A 51 19.17 -4.30 11.86
C ASP A 51 20.03 -4.80 10.69
N TYR A 52 20.30 -6.12 10.65
CA TYR A 52 21.05 -6.71 9.55
C TYR A 52 20.44 -6.42 8.18
N ILE A 53 19.11 -6.50 8.03
CA ILE A 53 18.45 -6.19 6.75
C ILE A 53 18.53 -4.70 6.42
N ILE A 54 18.28 -3.84 7.42
CA ILE A 54 18.31 -2.38 7.24
C ILE A 54 19.69 -1.93 6.74
N ASP A 55 20.77 -2.50 7.29
CA ASP A 55 22.15 -2.19 6.88
C ASP A 55 22.48 -2.62 5.44
N HIS A 56 21.72 -3.57 4.88
CA HIS A 56 21.94 -4.10 3.53
C HIS A 56 20.93 -3.58 2.50
N LEU A 57 19.97 -2.75 2.91
CA LEU A 57 19.04 -2.05 2.01
C LEU A 57 19.44 -0.58 1.84
N PRO A 58 19.16 0.04 0.69
CA PRO A 58 19.54 1.43 0.45
C PRO A 58 18.72 2.41 1.31
N GLY A 59 19.38 3.06 2.26
CA GLY A 59 18.80 4.11 3.10
C GLY A 59 17.97 3.55 4.26
N SER A 60 16.97 4.31 4.72
CA SER A 60 16.01 3.79 5.70
C SER A 60 15.05 2.79 5.07
N CYS A 61 14.38 2.01 5.89
CA CYS A 61 13.42 0.99 5.47
C CYS A 61 11.97 1.35 5.82
N PHE A 62 11.04 0.70 5.13
CA PHE A 62 9.63 0.64 5.47
C PHE A 62 9.30 -0.79 5.89
N LEU A 63 8.58 -0.94 7.01
CA LEU A 63 8.16 -2.22 7.57
C LEU A 63 6.66 -2.45 7.33
N HIS A 64 6.30 -3.67 6.97
CA HIS A 64 4.91 -4.15 7.00
C HIS A 64 4.83 -5.58 7.54
N ALA A 65 3.66 -5.97 8.06
CA ALA A 65 3.37 -7.33 8.54
C ALA A 65 2.62 -8.14 7.46
N ASP A 66 3.18 -8.17 6.25
CA ASP A 66 2.66 -8.91 5.09
C ASP A 66 1.32 -8.37 4.54
N THR A 67 0.23 -8.47 5.30
CA THR A 67 -1.11 -8.04 4.92
C THR A 67 -1.48 -6.64 5.41
N VAL A 68 -0.72 -6.10 6.36
CA VAL A 68 -1.00 -4.81 6.98
C VAL A 68 0.27 -3.99 7.21
N ALA A 69 0.18 -2.68 7.00
CA ALA A 69 1.18 -1.74 7.49
C ALA A 69 0.86 -1.32 8.95
N PRO A 70 1.87 -1.12 9.82
CA PRO A 70 1.68 -0.65 11.20
C PRO A 70 1.40 0.87 11.27
N ASP A 71 0.58 1.39 10.36
CA ASP A 71 0.29 2.82 10.19
C ASP A 71 -0.53 3.44 11.34
N ASP A 72 -1.10 2.60 12.21
CA ASP A 72 -1.83 2.98 13.40
C ASP A 72 -0.91 3.18 14.62
N ALA A 73 0.31 2.63 14.59
CA ALA A 73 1.29 2.76 15.67
C ALA A 73 1.72 4.23 15.87
N PRO A 74 1.83 4.73 17.12
CA PRO A 74 2.24 6.11 17.38
C PRO A 74 3.63 6.47 16.80
N ALA A 75 4.60 5.58 16.98
CA ALA A 75 5.97 5.78 16.49
C ALA A 75 6.04 5.84 14.95
N PHE A 76 5.18 5.07 14.27
CA PHE A 76 5.07 5.10 12.81
C PHE A 76 4.63 6.49 12.34
N LYS A 77 3.58 7.04 12.94
CA LYS A 77 3.06 8.37 12.59
C LYS A 77 4.08 9.47 12.81
N ALA A 78 4.87 9.38 13.89
CA ALA A 78 5.90 10.37 14.21
C ALA A 78 7.05 10.44 13.19
N SER A 79 7.29 9.34 12.47
CA SER A 79 8.43 9.21 11.52
C SER A 79 7.98 8.96 10.09
N GLU A 80 6.69 9.14 9.79
CA GLU A 80 6.08 8.85 8.48
C GLU A 80 6.39 7.42 7.99
N GLY A 81 6.58 6.47 8.91
CA GLY A 81 6.88 5.06 8.62
C GLY A 81 8.34 4.74 8.28
N ALA A 82 9.26 5.69 8.44
CA ALA A 82 10.69 5.46 8.22
C ALA A 82 11.32 4.67 9.40
N VAL A 83 11.97 3.55 9.07
CA VAL A 83 12.66 2.67 10.03
C VAL A 83 14.16 2.78 9.79
N HIS A 84 14.89 3.20 10.82
CA HIS A 84 16.36 3.31 10.80
C HIS A 84 17.06 2.22 11.60
N TYR A 85 16.35 1.60 12.55
CA TYR A 85 16.90 0.61 13.47
C TYR A 85 15.87 -0.49 13.72
N GLY A 86 16.33 -1.70 14.03
CA GLY A 86 15.53 -2.86 14.35
C GLY A 86 14.63 -2.64 15.57
N ILE A 87 15.08 -1.85 16.54
CA ILE A 87 14.25 -1.49 17.70
C ILE A 87 13.03 -0.63 17.28
N THR A 88 13.19 0.25 16.29
CA THR A 88 12.07 1.01 15.71
C THR A 88 11.11 0.07 15.00
N ALA A 89 11.62 -0.90 14.23
CA ALA A 89 10.81 -1.92 13.57
C ALA A 89 9.99 -2.73 14.59
N PHE A 90 10.64 -3.21 15.66
CA PHE A 90 9.97 -3.93 16.74
C PHE A 90 8.88 -3.07 17.41
N THR A 91 9.20 -1.81 17.72
CA THR A 91 8.25 -0.87 18.33
C THR A 91 7.00 -0.69 17.46
N TYR A 92 7.14 -0.59 16.14
CA TYR A 92 6.00 -0.50 15.23
C TYR A 92 5.12 -1.75 15.29
N LEU A 93 5.72 -2.95 15.29
CA LEU A 93 4.97 -4.20 15.37
C LEU A 93 4.25 -4.33 16.72
N ALA A 94 4.94 -4.05 17.82
CA ALA A 94 4.46 -4.19 19.19
C ALA A 94 3.35 -3.19 19.56
N THR A 95 3.33 -2.02 18.92
CA THR A 95 2.36 -0.95 19.24
C THR A 95 1.25 -0.79 18.20
N SER A 96 1.27 -1.58 17.12
CA SER A 96 0.22 -1.59 16.10
C SER A 96 -0.90 -2.58 16.45
N ARG A 97 -2.12 -2.07 16.61
CA ARG A 97 -3.32 -2.89 16.82
C ARG A 97 -3.66 -3.69 15.57
N LYS A 98 -3.44 -3.12 14.38
CA LYS A 98 -3.60 -3.83 13.10
C LYS A 98 -2.69 -5.05 13.02
N VAL A 99 -1.40 -4.89 13.30
CA VAL A 99 -0.44 -6.00 13.32
C VAL A 99 -0.84 -7.05 14.34
N HIS A 100 -1.22 -6.64 15.56
CA HIS A 100 -1.67 -7.59 16.58
C HIS A 100 -2.88 -8.40 16.13
N THR A 101 -3.84 -7.77 15.45
CA THR A 101 -5.04 -8.43 14.92
C THR A 101 -4.67 -9.45 13.85
N ALA A 102 -3.87 -9.05 12.86
CA ALA A 102 -3.42 -9.92 11.77
C ALA A 102 -2.65 -11.15 12.30
N LEU A 103 -1.77 -10.95 13.29
CA LEU A 103 -1.03 -12.04 13.93
C LEU A 103 -1.94 -13.00 14.72
N ARG A 104 -2.90 -12.47 15.50
CA ARG A 104 -3.85 -13.29 16.28
C ARG A 104 -4.77 -14.13 15.39
N GLN A 105 -5.18 -13.57 14.26
CA GLN A 105 -6.06 -14.24 13.30
C GLN A 105 -5.30 -15.19 12.36
N GLY A 106 -3.97 -15.23 12.45
CA GLY A 106 -3.14 -16.05 11.57
C GLY A 106 -3.13 -15.58 10.12
N GLU A 107 -3.52 -14.33 9.86
CA GLU A 107 -3.49 -13.72 8.52
C GLU A 107 -2.07 -13.54 8.01
N THR A 108 -1.10 -13.43 8.95
CA THR A 108 0.32 -13.34 8.65
C THR A 108 1.15 -14.08 9.71
N CYS A 109 2.31 -14.58 9.28
CA CYS A 109 3.41 -14.99 10.15
C CYS A 109 4.75 -14.41 9.66
N ARG A 110 4.70 -13.32 8.89
CA ARG A 110 5.85 -12.71 8.25
C ARG A 110 5.82 -11.20 8.42
N ILE A 111 7.00 -10.60 8.38
CA ILE A 111 7.19 -9.18 8.16
C ILE A 111 8.02 -8.99 6.90
N GLY A 112 7.85 -7.85 6.24
CA GLY A 112 8.65 -7.42 5.10
C GLY A 112 9.31 -6.09 5.37
N LEU A 113 10.57 -5.98 4.96
CA LEU A 113 11.38 -4.77 4.98
C LEU A 113 11.76 -4.42 3.54
N ARG A 114 11.46 -3.19 3.15
CA ARG A 114 11.81 -2.65 1.82
C ARG A 114 12.41 -1.26 1.96
N PRO A 115 13.14 -0.73 0.96
CA PRO A 115 13.60 0.65 0.99
C PRO A 115 12.46 1.65 1.23
N TYR A 116 12.69 2.57 2.14
CA TYR A 116 11.81 3.69 2.39
C TYR A 116 11.99 4.75 1.29
N ARG A 117 10.87 5.24 0.79
CA ARG A 117 10.80 6.39 -0.10
C ARG A 117 9.66 7.27 0.36
N ARG A 118 9.92 8.57 0.46
CA ARG A 118 8.87 9.55 0.67
C ARG A 118 8.11 9.72 -0.64
N MET A 119 6.89 9.20 -0.69
CA MET A 119 6.08 9.16 -1.89
C MET A 119 5.28 10.46 -2.04
N ASP A 120 5.26 11.02 -3.24
CA ASP A 120 4.34 12.11 -3.60
C ASP A 120 2.93 11.53 -3.72
N HIS A 121 2.06 11.82 -2.76
CA HIS A 121 0.68 11.30 -2.71
C HIS A 121 -0.12 11.60 -3.99
N SER A 122 0.25 12.62 -4.77
CA SER A 122 -0.44 12.92 -6.04
C SER A 122 -0.18 11.90 -7.15
N ARG A 123 0.76 10.98 -6.93
CA ARG A 123 1.15 9.94 -7.88
C ARG A 123 0.72 8.55 -7.44
N GLU A 124 -0.04 8.46 -6.35
CA GLU A 124 -0.63 7.22 -5.87
C GLU A 124 -2.02 7.01 -6.48
N PHE A 125 -2.22 5.82 -7.04
CA PHE A 125 -3.47 5.41 -7.68
C PHE A 125 -3.90 4.04 -7.17
N ARG A 126 -5.20 3.75 -7.31
CA ARG A 126 -5.77 2.41 -7.18
C ARG A 126 -6.31 1.98 -8.52
N LEU A 127 -5.80 0.87 -9.02
CA LEU A 127 -6.32 0.18 -10.19
C LEU A 127 -7.45 -0.75 -9.74
N PHE A 128 -8.54 -0.74 -10.48
CA PHE A 128 -9.66 -1.66 -10.33
C PHE A 128 -9.59 -2.63 -11.51
N ILE A 129 -9.17 -3.86 -11.25
CA ILE A 129 -9.01 -4.89 -12.27
C ILE A 129 -10.18 -5.85 -12.12
N HIS A 130 -10.87 -6.11 -13.22
CA HIS A 130 -11.98 -7.05 -13.30
C HIS A 130 -11.77 -7.97 -14.49
N ASN A 131 -11.86 -9.29 -14.29
CA ASN A 131 -11.60 -10.30 -15.32
C ASN A 131 -10.29 -10.05 -16.08
N ARG A 132 -9.21 -9.79 -15.33
CA ARG A 132 -7.84 -9.50 -15.84
C ARG A 132 -7.72 -8.25 -16.70
N ARG A 133 -8.71 -7.36 -16.70
CA ARG A 133 -8.71 -6.11 -17.46
C ARG A 133 -8.83 -4.92 -16.54
N LEU A 134 -8.16 -3.82 -16.89
CA LEU A 134 -8.29 -2.57 -16.16
C LEU A 134 -9.68 -1.97 -16.41
N PHE A 135 -10.50 -1.94 -15.37
CA PHE A 135 -11.83 -1.36 -15.41
C PHE A 135 -11.81 0.14 -15.11
N ALA A 136 -11.11 0.54 -14.05
CA ALA A 136 -11.00 1.92 -13.64
C ALA A 136 -9.67 2.18 -12.92
N MET A 137 -9.26 3.44 -12.84
CA MET A 137 -8.12 3.87 -12.04
C MET A 137 -8.49 5.13 -11.27
N SER A 138 -8.46 5.08 -9.94
CA SER A 138 -8.72 6.26 -9.09
C SER A 138 -7.42 6.83 -8.55
N GLN A 139 -7.29 8.17 -8.54
CA GLN A 139 -6.31 8.80 -7.65
C GLN A 139 -6.62 8.43 -6.18
N ARG A 140 -5.58 8.24 -5.36
CA ARG A 140 -5.74 7.97 -3.92
C ARG A 140 -5.87 9.24 -3.09
N PHE A 141 -5.12 10.29 -3.43
CA PHE A 141 -5.17 11.54 -2.68
C PHE A 141 -6.37 12.40 -3.05
N LEU A 142 -7.48 12.29 -2.31
CA LEU A 142 -8.75 12.93 -2.68
C LEU A 142 -8.90 14.40 -2.24
N LYS A 143 -7.94 14.95 -1.50
CA LYS A 143 -8.08 16.29 -0.89
C LYS A 143 -7.80 17.46 -1.85
N LYS A 144 -7.21 17.20 -3.03
CA LYS A 144 -6.76 18.26 -3.93
C LYS A 144 -6.94 17.86 -5.40
N HIS A 145 -7.35 18.85 -6.20
CA HIS A 145 -7.30 18.75 -7.66
C HIS A 145 -5.87 18.99 -8.17
N HIS A 146 -5.39 18.12 -9.08
CA HIS A 146 -4.06 18.18 -9.66
C HIS A 146 -4.13 18.49 -11.18
N PRO A 147 -4.02 19.77 -11.60
CA PRO A 147 -4.15 20.15 -13.02
C PRO A 147 -3.13 19.47 -13.96
N ARG A 148 -1.99 19.03 -13.44
CA ARG A 148 -0.97 18.31 -14.21
C ARG A 148 -1.43 16.89 -14.57
N LEU A 149 -2.14 16.21 -13.67
CA LEU A 149 -2.70 14.88 -13.95
C LEU A 149 -3.80 14.97 -14.99
N GLN A 150 -4.70 15.96 -14.86
CA GLN A 150 -5.79 16.17 -15.81
C GLN A 150 -5.28 16.37 -17.26
N ARG A 151 -4.18 17.12 -17.42
CA ARG A 151 -3.56 17.37 -18.74
C ARG A 151 -2.95 16.13 -19.38
N ARG A 152 -2.59 15.12 -18.58
CA ARG A 152 -1.96 13.87 -19.04
C ARG A 152 -2.88 12.66 -18.86
N ALA A 153 -4.17 12.87 -18.66
CA ALA A 153 -5.07 11.81 -18.22
C ALA A 153 -5.15 10.66 -19.23
N ALA A 154 -5.23 10.95 -20.53
CA ALA A 154 -5.25 9.94 -21.59
C ALA A 154 -3.94 9.12 -21.63
N GLU A 155 -2.79 9.82 -21.58
CA GLU A 155 -1.45 9.21 -21.58
C GLU A 155 -1.27 8.27 -20.36
N ILE A 156 -1.63 8.74 -19.17
CA ILE A 156 -1.52 7.96 -17.92
C ILE A 156 -2.47 6.75 -17.96
N TRP A 157 -3.67 6.91 -18.52
CA TRP A 157 -4.62 5.81 -18.67
C TRP A 157 -4.13 4.73 -19.65
N GLU A 158 -3.56 5.13 -20.79
CA GLU A 158 -2.94 4.21 -21.74
C GLU A 158 -1.80 3.41 -21.10
N GLN A 159 -0.93 4.09 -20.35
CA GLN A 159 0.16 3.42 -19.62
C GLN A 159 -0.34 2.46 -18.55
N ALA A 160 -1.43 2.80 -17.86
CA ALA A 160 -2.03 1.92 -16.86
C ALA A 160 -2.61 0.65 -17.52
N GLN A 161 -3.23 0.77 -18.70
CA GLN A 161 -3.71 -0.39 -19.46
C GLN A 161 -2.57 -1.29 -19.88
N ASN A 162 -1.48 -0.72 -20.43
CA ASN A 162 -0.30 -1.50 -20.82
C ASN A 162 0.32 -2.21 -19.61
N PHE A 163 0.49 -1.48 -18.50
CA PHE A 163 0.97 -2.06 -17.25
C PHE A 163 0.09 -3.20 -16.75
N VAL A 164 -1.24 -3.06 -16.79
CA VAL A 164 -2.16 -4.14 -16.39
C VAL A 164 -2.08 -5.33 -17.33
N ASN A 165 -1.95 -5.12 -18.64
CA ASN A 165 -1.79 -6.23 -19.59
C ASN A 165 -0.54 -7.07 -19.27
N ASP A 166 0.54 -6.43 -18.83
CA ASP A 166 1.79 -7.11 -18.47
C ASP A 166 1.64 -7.91 -17.16
N ILE A 167 1.02 -7.33 -16.12
CA ILE A 167 0.95 -7.98 -14.80
C ILE A 167 -0.23 -8.94 -14.64
N ALA A 168 -1.33 -8.76 -15.39
CA ALA A 168 -2.57 -9.51 -15.18
C ALA A 168 -2.44 -11.05 -15.28
N PRO A 169 -1.57 -11.62 -16.14
CA PRO A 169 -1.31 -13.06 -16.15
C PRO A 169 -0.67 -13.59 -14.86
N LEU A 170 0.06 -12.72 -14.15
CA LEU A 170 0.86 -13.01 -12.97
C LEU A 170 0.12 -12.70 -11.66
N LEU A 171 -1.01 -11.99 -11.73
CA LEU A 171 -1.81 -11.67 -10.54
C LEU A 171 -2.44 -12.94 -9.96
N PRO A 172 -2.57 -13.04 -8.63
CA PRO A 172 -3.13 -14.22 -7.97
C PRO A 172 -4.65 -14.37 -8.21
N LEU A 173 -5.31 -13.32 -8.68
CA LEU A 173 -6.76 -13.25 -8.89
C LEU A 173 -7.06 -12.47 -10.17
N GLU A 174 -8.21 -12.77 -10.77
CA GLU A 174 -8.68 -12.08 -11.99
C GLU A 174 -9.37 -10.75 -11.69
N THR A 175 -9.93 -10.64 -10.49
CA THR A 175 -10.69 -9.47 -10.03
C THR A 175 -10.18 -9.05 -8.66
N LEU A 176 -9.59 -7.85 -8.60
CA LEU A 176 -8.93 -7.28 -7.42
C LEU A 176 -8.63 -5.79 -7.61
N CYS A 177 -8.23 -5.14 -6.52
CA CYS A 177 -7.66 -3.80 -6.54
C CYS A 177 -6.14 -3.87 -6.40
N VAL A 178 -5.44 -2.99 -7.10
CA VAL A 178 -3.97 -2.86 -7.02
C VAL A 178 -3.64 -1.41 -6.70
N ASP A 179 -3.02 -1.17 -5.55
CA ASP A 179 -2.46 0.14 -5.23
C ASP A 179 -1.12 0.28 -5.93
N VAL A 180 -0.95 1.38 -6.66
CA VAL A 180 0.24 1.64 -7.47
C VAL A 180 0.76 3.06 -7.27
N TYR A 181 2.05 3.23 -7.54
CA TYR A 181 2.71 4.52 -7.62
C TYR A 181 3.22 4.79 -9.02
N LEU A 182 2.93 5.98 -9.55
CA LEU A 182 3.46 6.45 -10.82
C LEU A 182 4.80 7.16 -10.62
N THR A 183 5.90 6.56 -11.08
CA THR A 183 7.25 7.12 -10.91
C THR A 183 7.47 8.37 -11.76
N SER A 184 8.55 9.12 -11.49
CA SER A 184 8.96 10.26 -12.33
C SER A 184 9.36 9.87 -13.75
N THR A 185 9.84 8.65 -13.94
CA THR A 185 10.12 8.05 -15.25
C THR A 185 8.89 7.43 -15.89
N VAL A 186 7.70 7.71 -15.34
CA VAL A 186 6.40 7.31 -15.88
C VAL A 186 6.18 5.79 -15.96
N HIS A 187 6.73 5.05 -15.00
CA HIS A 187 6.47 3.62 -14.81
C HIS A 187 5.57 3.42 -13.57
N PHE A 188 4.71 2.41 -13.60
CA PHE A 188 3.93 2.03 -12.42
C PHE A 188 4.73 1.04 -11.55
N MET A 189 4.64 1.26 -10.24
CA MET A 189 5.14 0.33 -9.22
C MET A 189 3.98 -0.15 -8.35
N ILE A 190 3.88 -1.46 -8.11
CA ILE A 190 2.92 -2.07 -7.19
C ILE A 190 3.30 -1.76 -5.75
N LEU A 191 2.35 -1.22 -5.01
CA LEU A 191 2.45 -0.96 -3.57
C LEU A 191 1.75 -2.05 -2.75
N ASP A 192 0.55 -2.46 -3.17
CA ASP A 192 -0.28 -3.39 -2.42
C ASP A 192 -1.38 -4.03 -3.29
N LEU A 193 -1.84 -5.22 -2.91
CA LEU A 193 -2.99 -5.90 -3.52
C LEU A 193 -4.15 -5.95 -2.52
N ASN A 194 -5.36 -5.67 -3.00
CA ASN A 194 -6.55 -5.54 -2.16
C ASN A 194 -7.73 -6.28 -2.81
N PRO A 195 -8.70 -6.79 -2.02
CA PRO A 195 -9.91 -7.37 -2.58
C PRO A 195 -10.73 -6.34 -3.39
N TRP A 196 -11.49 -6.84 -4.36
CA TRP A 196 -12.57 -6.08 -4.98
C TRP A 196 -13.77 -6.08 -4.03
N GLY A 197 -14.24 -4.90 -3.61
CA GLY A 197 -15.30 -4.79 -2.62
C GLY A 197 -14.81 -4.42 -1.22
N PRO A 198 -15.74 -4.28 -0.25
CA PRO A 198 -15.38 -4.08 1.15
C PRO A 198 -14.45 -5.19 1.67
N PRO A 199 -13.46 -4.88 2.53
CA PRO A 199 -13.27 -3.61 3.24
C PRO A 199 -12.46 -2.54 2.47
N THR A 200 -12.09 -2.80 1.22
CA THR A 200 -11.30 -1.87 0.41
C THR A 200 -12.11 -0.59 0.14
N ASP A 201 -11.46 0.57 0.26
CA ASP A 201 -12.08 1.86 -0.08
C ASP A 201 -12.25 1.99 -1.61
N ALA A 202 -13.47 2.30 -2.06
CA ALA A 202 -13.80 2.51 -3.47
C ALA A 202 -13.24 3.84 -4.03
N LEU A 203 -12.81 4.78 -3.17
CA LEU A 203 -12.27 6.08 -3.59
C LEU A 203 -13.22 6.80 -4.56
N LEU A 204 -12.73 7.22 -5.74
CA LEU A 204 -13.55 7.89 -6.75
C LEU A 204 -14.43 6.94 -7.56
N LEU A 205 -14.30 5.62 -7.39
CA LEU A 205 -15.28 4.66 -7.90
C LEU A 205 -16.64 4.81 -7.17
N ARG A 206 -16.61 5.34 -5.93
CA ARG A 206 -17.74 5.66 -5.04
C ARG A 206 -18.55 4.45 -4.52
N HIS A 207 -18.83 3.47 -5.37
CA HIS A 207 -19.52 2.24 -5.06
C HIS A 207 -18.96 1.08 -5.90
N TRP A 208 -19.33 -0.16 -5.58
CA TRP A 208 -18.79 -1.35 -6.23
C TRP A 208 -19.67 -1.89 -7.36
N GLU A 209 -20.93 -1.50 -7.39
CA GLU A 209 -21.90 -1.89 -8.41
C GLU A 209 -21.73 -1.00 -9.65
N HIS A 210 -21.23 -1.54 -10.74
CA HIS A 210 -21.10 -0.84 -12.02
C HIS A 210 -21.41 -1.79 -13.18
N ASP A 211 -21.74 -1.23 -14.33
CA ASP A 211 -21.68 -1.96 -15.59
C ASP A 211 -20.20 -2.22 -15.95
N LEU A 212 -19.79 -3.49 -15.90
CA LEU A 212 -18.40 -3.92 -16.02
C LEU A 212 -17.95 -4.10 -17.48
N ASP A 213 -18.87 -3.96 -18.44
CA ASP A 213 -18.56 -4.06 -19.86
C ASP A 213 -17.90 -2.77 -20.41
N ASN A 214 -18.06 -1.65 -19.69
CA ASN A 214 -17.58 -0.33 -20.11
C ASN A 214 -16.57 0.24 -19.11
N PRO A 215 -15.26 0.22 -19.41
CA PRO A 215 -14.24 0.80 -18.52
C PRO A 215 -14.50 2.28 -18.20
N LEU A 216 -14.45 2.65 -16.92
CA LEU A 216 -14.69 4.03 -16.47
C LEU A 216 -13.48 4.96 -16.67
N GLY A 217 -12.31 4.40 -16.99
CA GLY A 217 -11.12 5.19 -17.23
C GLY A 217 -10.43 5.70 -15.96
N LEU A 218 -9.65 6.76 -16.14
CA LEU A 218 -8.95 7.46 -15.06
C LEU A 218 -9.88 8.47 -14.35
N LEU A 219 -10.12 8.21 -13.08
CA LEU A 219 -10.93 9.03 -12.17
C LEU A 219 -10.02 9.97 -11.38
N LEU A 220 -10.20 11.28 -11.59
CA LEU A 220 -9.47 12.36 -10.91
C LEU A 220 -10.43 13.26 -10.13
N VAL A 221 -9.94 13.85 -9.04
CA VAL A 221 -10.69 14.87 -8.30
C VAL A 221 -10.88 16.08 -9.20
N LYS A 222 -12.14 16.47 -9.40
CA LYS A 222 -12.50 17.59 -10.27
C LYS A 222 -12.02 18.91 -9.67
N LYS A 223 -11.76 19.90 -10.53
CA LYS A 223 -11.50 21.28 -10.11
C LYS A 223 -12.68 21.78 -9.25
N PRO A 224 -12.44 22.41 -8.08
CA PRO A 224 -13.51 23.02 -7.32
C PRO A 224 -14.21 24.06 -8.19
N ASN A 225 -15.54 23.99 -8.26
CA ASN A 225 -16.32 25.06 -8.87
C ASN A 225 -16.17 26.30 -7.97
N ARG A 226 -15.73 27.43 -8.53
CA ARG A 226 -15.87 28.71 -7.83
C ARG A 226 -17.36 29.01 -7.77
N ILE A 227 -17.92 29.07 -6.56
CA ILE A 227 -19.21 29.72 -6.37
C ILE A 227 -18.93 31.22 -6.48
N SER A 228 -19.26 31.81 -7.62
CA SER A 228 -19.31 33.27 -7.78
C SER A 228 -20.77 33.68 -7.66
N GLY A 229 -21.11 34.33 -6.56
CA GLY A 229 -22.42 34.91 -6.26
C GLY A 229 -22.31 35.64 -4.92
N ASP A 230 -23.03 36.75 -4.77
CA ASP A 230 -23.03 37.50 -3.52
C ASP A 230 -23.55 36.61 -2.40
N ILE A 231 -22.66 36.25 -1.47
CA ILE A 231 -23.04 35.52 -0.26
C ILE A 231 -23.67 36.56 0.66
N THR A 232 -24.98 36.76 0.55
CA THR A 232 -25.72 37.54 1.54
C THR A 232 -25.84 36.68 2.81
N VAL A 233 -24.92 36.89 3.75
CA VAL A 233 -25.04 36.35 5.10
C VAL A 233 -26.02 37.24 5.85
N SER A 234 -27.25 36.78 6.02
CA SER A 234 -28.20 37.39 6.96
C SER A 234 -27.84 36.92 8.37
N PHE A 235 -27.57 37.88 9.26
CA PHE A 235 -27.40 37.66 10.70
C PHE A 235 -28.74 37.47 11.39
#